data_AF-A0A9X5PAY5-F1
#
_entry.id   AF-A0A9X5PAY5-F1
#
_cell.length_a   1.000
_cell.length_b   1.000
_cell.length_c   1.000
_cell.angle_alpha   90.00
_cell.angle_beta   90.00
_cell.angle_gamma   90.00
#
_symmetry.space_group_name_H-M   'P 1'
#
loop_
_entity.id
_entity.type
_entity.pdbx_description
1 polymer ?
#
loop_
_entity_poly.entity_id
_entity_poly.type
_entity_poly.pdbx_seq_one_letter_code
_entity_poly.pdbx_strand_id
1 'polypeptide(L)'
;MKPISLFPLLAVVSLLGACAAFEGKEYSVNAYDARGRMLNKRFEMDSNKAGIPVARSVLCKRYPHATVRVYNNFTGQEVREYSPHACHR
;
A
#
# COMPACT_ATOMS: atom_id res chain seq x y z
N MET A 1 -50.35 8.39 -29.80
CA MET A 1 -49.04 9.06 -29.54
C MET A 1 -48.33 8.21 -28.48
N LYS A 2 -47.16 7.64 -28.79
CA LYS A 2 -46.42 6.70 -27.90
C LYS A 2 -45.59 7.50 -26.89
N PRO A 3 -45.59 7.15 -25.59
CA PRO A 3 -44.75 7.82 -24.61
C PRO A 3 -43.28 7.49 -24.89
N ILE A 4 -42.48 8.53 -25.09
CA ILE A 4 -41.03 8.42 -25.23
C ILE A 4 -40.48 8.06 -23.84
N SER A 5 -40.02 6.82 -23.71
CA SER A 5 -39.42 6.30 -22.48
C SER A 5 -38.08 6.98 -22.24
N LEU A 6 -38.02 7.87 -21.25
CA LEU A 6 -36.82 8.60 -20.80
C LEU A 6 -35.84 7.73 -19.99
N PHE A 7 -35.96 6.40 -20.08
CA PHE A 7 -35.18 5.46 -19.26
C PHE A 7 -33.71 5.23 -19.65
N PRO A 8 -33.19 5.50 -20.87
CA PRO A 8 -31.83 5.06 -21.21
C PRO A 8 -30.74 6.06 -20.81
N LEU A 9 -31.08 7.31 -20.45
CA LEU A 9 -30.08 8.35 -20.17
C LEU A 9 -29.45 8.26 -18.78
N LEU A 10 -30.05 7.55 -17.82
CA LEU A 10 -29.52 7.48 -16.45
C LEU A 10 -28.38 6.47 -16.27
N ALA A 11 -28.16 5.56 -17.24
CA ALA A 11 -27.18 4.48 -17.09
C ALA A 11 -25.72 4.91 -17.35
N VAL A 12 -25.48 6.09 -17.93
CA VAL A 12 -24.12 6.54 -18.31
C VAL A 12 -23.39 7.24 -17.15
N VAL A 13 -24.12 7.78 -16.18
CA VAL A 13 -23.52 8.60 -15.09
C VAL A 13 -22.88 7.72 -14.00
N SER A 14 -23.20 6.43 -13.93
CA SER A 14 -22.70 5.53 -12.87
C SER A 14 -21.27 5.00 -13.08
N LEU A 15 -20.62 5.32 -14.20
CA LEU A 15 -19.28 4.80 -14.54
C LEU A 15 -18.11 5.68 -14.09
N LEU A 16 -18.35 6.87 -13.51
CA LEU A 16 -17.28 7.80 -13.10
C LEU A 16 -16.89 7.72 -11.60
N GLY A 17 -17.47 6.81 -10.82
CA GLY A 17 -17.35 6.81 -9.36
C GLY A 17 -16.17 6.06 -8.73
N ALA A 18 -15.22 5.51 -9.49
CA ALA A 18 -14.24 4.56 -8.93
C ALA A 18 -12.80 5.10 -8.68
N CYS A 19 -12.53 6.39 -8.90
CA CYS A 19 -11.19 6.97 -8.71
C CYS A 19 -10.96 7.66 -7.35
N ALA A 20 -11.56 7.15 -6.27
CA ALA A 20 -11.35 7.68 -4.92
C ALA A 20 -11.12 6.54 -3.92
N ALA A 21 -9.94 5.89 -3.97
CA ALA A 21 -9.55 4.91 -2.96
C ALA A 21 -8.07 4.96 -2.56
N PHE A 22 -7.33 5.99 -2.98
CA PHE A 22 -5.91 6.14 -2.67
C PHE A 22 -5.66 7.43 -1.88
N GLU A 23 -6.42 7.62 -0.81
CA GLU A 23 -6.12 8.67 0.17
C GLU A 23 -4.80 8.35 0.87
N GLY A 24 -3.78 9.14 0.54
CA GLY A 24 -2.68 9.48 1.43
C GLY A 24 -1.49 8.52 1.46
N LYS A 25 -1.67 7.20 1.43
CA LYS A 25 -0.58 6.28 1.82
C LYS A 25 0.15 5.64 0.62
N GLU A 26 1.17 6.32 0.10
CA GLU A 26 1.95 5.82 -1.05
C GLU A 26 2.81 4.60 -0.72
N TYR A 27 3.35 4.49 0.50
CA TYR A 27 4.28 3.41 0.84
C TYR A 27 3.77 2.55 1.99
N SER A 28 4.06 1.25 1.96
CA SER A 28 3.90 0.37 3.12
C SER A 28 5.21 -0.33 3.46
N VAL A 29 5.52 -0.40 4.76
CA VAL A 29 6.73 -1.02 5.30
C VAL A 29 6.34 -2.17 6.22
N ASN A 30 6.73 -3.39 5.83
CA ASN A 30 6.29 -4.62 6.49
C ASN A 30 7.49 -5.50 6.83
N ALA A 31 7.51 -6.04 8.04
CA ALA A 31 8.48 -7.01 8.53
C ALA A 31 7.90 -8.41 8.43
N TYR A 32 8.67 -9.34 7.87
CA TYR A 32 8.28 -10.73 7.68
C TYR A 32 9.24 -11.67 8.42
N ASP A 33 8.72 -12.77 8.97
CA ASP A 33 9.54 -13.87 9.47
C ASP A 33 10.07 -14.77 8.33
N ALA A 34 10.93 -15.73 8.67
CA ALA A 34 11.49 -16.69 7.71
C ALA A 34 10.44 -17.56 6.99
N ARG A 35 9.20 -17.62 7.50
CA ARG A 35 8.08 -18.33 6.89
C ARG A 35 7.21 -17.41 6.02
N GLY A 36 7.59 -16.16 5.86
CA GLY A 36 6.83 -15.15 5.10
C GLY A 36 5.61 -14.61 5.86
N ARG A 37 5.50 -14.82 7.17
CA ARG A 37 4.39 -14.27 7.96
C ARG A 37 4.73 -12.85 8.39
N MET A 38 3.77 -11.93 8.19
CA MET A 38 3.93 -10.55 8.60
C MET A 38 3.95 -10.44 10.13
N LEU A 39 4.94 -9.73 10.68
CA LEU A 39 5.18 -9.59 12.11
C LEU A 39 4.60 -8.30 12.70
N ASN A 40 4.45 -7.26 11.88
CA ASN A 40 3.84 -5.99 12.25
C ASN A 40 2.44 -5.85 11.66
N LYS A 41 1.64 -4.92 12.21
CA LYS A 41 0.50 -4.37 11.46
C LYS A 41 1.06 -3.53 10.31
N ARG A 42 0.40 -3.57 9.15
CA ARG A 42 0.81 -2.82 7.95
C ARG A 42 1.11 -1.36 8.31
N PHE A 43 2.37 -0.96 8.16
CA PHE A 43 2.79 0.41 8.48
C PHE A 43 2.73 1.22 7.19
N GLU A 44 1.71 2.07 7.09
CA GLU A 44 1.43 2.86 5.91
C GLU A 44 1.94 4.28 6.09
N MET A 45 2.62 4.78 5.08
CA MET A 45 3.31 6.06 5.07
C MET A 45 2.77 6.90 3.93
N ASP A 46 2.68 8.21 4.16
CA ASP A 46 2.43 9.15 3.08
C ASP A 46 3.60 9.16 2.07
N SER A 47 3.50 9.91 0.98
CA SER A 47 4.50 10.02 -0.11
C SER A 47 5.94 10.38 0.30
N ASN A 48 6.21 10.54 1.60
CA ASN A 48 7.53 10.84 2.12
C ASN A 48 8.40 9.58 2.30
N LYS A 49 9.30 9.35 1.33
CA LYS A 49 10.32 8.29 1.40
C LYS A 49 11.27 8.42 2.60
N ALA A 50 11.46 9.62 3.15
CA ALA A 50 12.41 9.85 4.26
C ALA A 50 12.04 9.09 5.55
N GLY A 51 10.77 8.72 5.73
CA GLY A 51 10.35 7.90 6.86
C GLY A 51 10.71 6.42 6.73
N ILE A 52 10.96 5.91 5.51
CA ILE A 52 11.18 4.48 5.26
C ILE A 52 12.42 3.95 6.03
N PRO A 53 13.59 4.61 6.01
CA PRO A 53 14.75 4.16 6.79
C PRO A 53 14.50 4.16 8.30
N VAL A 54 13.71 5.11 8.80
CA VAL A 54 13.35 5.20 10.23
C VAL A 54 12.44 4.03 10.61
N ALA A 55 11.38 3.78 9.83
CA ALA A 55 10.48 2.65 10.05
C ALA A 55 11.24 1.32 10.01
N ARG A 56 12.15 1.15 9.04
CA ARG A 56 13.04 -0.01 8.93
C ARG A 56 13.89 -0.20 10.19
N SER A 57 14.53 0.85 10.69
CA SER A 57 15.35 0.80 11.90
C SER A 57 14.53 0.38 13.13
N VAL A 58 13.34 0.98 13.31
CA VAL A 58 12.41 0.62 14.39
C VAL A 58 11.97 -0.84 14.29
N LEU A 59 11.63 -1.30 13.09
CA LEU A 59 11.23 -2.69 12.85
C LEU A 59 12.38 -3.66 13.12
N CYS A 60 13.60 -3.37 12.68
CA CYS A 60 14.75 -4.25 12.95
C CYS A 60 15.12 -4.29 14.43
N LYS A 61 14.98 -3.18 15.17
CA LYS A 61 15.16 -3.17 16.62
C LYS A 61 14.13 -4.05 17.34
N ARG A 62 12.88 -4.08 16.84
CA ARG A 62 11.79 -4.89 17.41
C ARG A 62 11.85 -6.35 16.98
N TYR A 63 12.28 -6.61 15.74
CA TYR A 63 12.29 -7.92 15.10
C TYR A 63 13.68 -8.18 14.46
N PRO A 64 14.70 -8.59 15.25
CA PRO A 64 16.10 -8.65 14.82
C PRO A 64 16.41 -9.72 13.77
N HIS A 65 15.47 -10.61 13.47
CA HIS A 65 15.60 -11.67 12.47
C HIS A 65 14.57 -11.55 11.34
N ALA A 66 13.87 -10.41 11.24
CA ALA A 66 12.89 -10.18 10.20
C ALA A 66 13.54 -9.77 8.88
N THR A 67 12.80 -9.96 7.79
CA THR A 67 13.06 -9.29 6.51
C THR A 67 12.04 -8.17 6.35
N VAL A 68 12.52 -6.92 6.29
CA VAL A 68 11.69 -5.76 5.99
C VAL A 68 11.52 -5.65 4.48
N ARG A 69 10.28 -5.47 4.02
CA ARG A 69 9.95 -5.16 2.63
C ARG A 69 9.12 -3.89 2.53
N VAL A 70 9.33 -3.17 1.44
CA VAL A 70 8.68 -1.89 1.17
C VAL A 70 7.94 -1.96 -0.15
N TYR A 71 6.66 -1.59 -0.13
CA TYR A 71 5.81 -1.58 -1.32
C TYR A 71 5.28 -0.19 -1.60
N ASN A 72 5.21 0.18 -2.87
CA ASN A 72 4.40 1.30 -3.32
C ASN A 72 2.94 0.80 -3.43
N ASN A 73 2.04 1.40 -2.66
CA ASN A 73 0.65 0.98 -2.58
C ASN A 73 -0.15 1.37 -3.83
N PHE A 74 0.30 2.36 -4.62
CA PHE A 74 -0.34 2.76 -5.87
C PHE A 74 -0.02 1.79 -7.01
N THR A 75 1.24 1.36 -7.12
CA THR A 75 1.66 0.44 -8.19
C THR A 75 1.64 -1.03 -7.76
N GLY A 76 1.55 -1.30 -6.46
CA GLY A 76 1.71 -2.63 -5.88
C GLY A 76 3.14 -3.18 -5.96
N GLN A 77 4.09 -2.40 -6.45
CA GLN A 77 5.46 -2.85 -6.70
C GLN A 77 6.35 -2.71 -5.46
N GLU A 78 7.27 -3.65 -5.31
CA GLU A 78 8.30 -3.59 -4.28
C GLU A 78 9.34 -2.50 -4.61
N VAL A 79 9.63 -1.64 -3.65
CA VAL A 79 10.57 -0.53 -3.81
C VAL A 79 12.00 -1.02 -3.59
N ARG A 80 12.66 -1.41 -4.68
CA ARG A 80 13.99 -2.07 -4.68
C ARG A 80 15.10 -1.30 -3.95
N GLU A 81 14.99 0.03 -3.90
CA GLU A 81 15.92 0.89 -3.16
C GLU A 81 15.93 0.61 -1.65
N TYR A 82 14.78 0.21 -1.09
CA TYR A 82 14.59 -0.03 0.34
C TYR A 82 14.29 -1.48 0.69
N SER A 83 14.19 -2.37 -0.31
CA SER A 83 13.62 -3.71 -0.16
C SER A 83 14.29 -4.75 -1.08
N PRO A 84 14.49 -5.99 -0.62
CA PRO A 84 14.34 -6.45 0.76
C PRO A 84 15.51 -5.98 1.65
N HIS A 85 15.25 -5.86 2.95
CA HIS A 85 16.28 -5.59 3.96
C HIS A 85 16.25 -6.63 5.07
N ALA A 86 17.33 -7.40 5.21
CA ALA A 86 17.50 -8.33 6.31
C ALA A 86 17.89 -7.56 7.58
N CYS A 87 17.11 -7.76 8.65
CA CYS A 87 17.51 -7.27 9.97
C CYS A 87 18.59 -8.19 10.54
N HIS A 88 19.56 -7.58 11.21
CA HIS A 88 20.61 -8.25 11.94
C HIS A 88 20.61 -7.78 13.40
N ARG A 89 21.11 -8.63 14.30
CA ARG A 89 21.23 -8.33 15.72
C ARG A 89 22.49 -7.52 16.01
#